data_AF-A0A2V5WCN4-F1
#
_entry.id   AF-A0A2V5WCN4-F1
#
_cell.length_a   1.000
_cell.length_b   1.000
_cell.length_c   1.000
_cell.angle_alpha   90.00
_cell.angle_beta   90.00
_cell.angle_gamma   90.00
#
_symmetry.space_group_name_H-M   'P 1'
#
loop_
_entity.id
_entity.type
_entity.pdbx_description
1 polymer ?
#
loop_
_entity_poly.entity_id
_entity_poly.type
_entity_poly.pdbx_seq_one_letter_code
_entity_poly.pdbx_strand_id
1 'polypeptide(L)'
;MPAPKRTQVIIAFAALYVIWGSTFLGIRFAIETIPPFLMAGARFALAGLIMYAIAWSQGIGKSSWANWRTSLIIGACLLLAGNGGVTISEKYIDSGLAALIVAVVPIYIVLLGWVSGMAARPSPIVWLALVGGFVGVGI
;
A
#
# COMPACT_ATOMS: atom_id res chain seq x y z
N MET A 1 16.34 -9.39 16.88
CA MET A 1 15.25 -10.25 16.35
C MET A 1 15.88 -11.31 15.47
N PRO A 2 15.64 -12.61 15.69
CA PRO A 2 16.18 -13.67 14.82
C PRO A 2 15.67 -13.49 13.39
N ALA A 3 16.50 -13.83 12.39
CA ALA A 3 16.10 -13.74 11.00
C ALA A 3 14.85 -14.63 10.75
N PRO A 4 13.82 -14.11 10.05
CA PRO A 4 12.60 -14.85 9.80
C PRO A 4 12.88 -16.14 9.02
N LYS A 5 12.19 -17.22 9.37
CA LYS A 5 12.34 -18.52 8.69
C LYS A 5 11.82 -18.40 7.25
N ARG A 6 12.44 -19.10 6.29
CA ARG A 6 12.00 -19.10 4.87
C ARG A 6 10.49 -19.35 4.71
N THR A 7 9.92 -20.26 5.50
CA THR A 7 8.48 -20.55 5.49
C THR A 7 7.63 -19.34 5.87
N GLN A 8 8.06 -18.52 6.83
CA GLN A 8 7.33 -17.31 7.22
C GLN A 8 7.35 -16.27 6.09
N VAL A 9 8.48 -16.16 5.37
CA VAL A 9 8.60 -15.28 4.21
C VAL A 9 7.65 -15.73 3.10
N ILE A 10 7.62 -17.03 2.77
CA ILE A 10 6.71 -17.58 1.75
C ILE A 10 5.25 -17.33 2.11
N ILE A 11 4.85 -17.59 3.36
CA ILE A 11 3.48 -17.36 3.82
C ILE A 11 3.13 -15.86 3.76
N ALA A 12 4.06 -14.97 4.14
CA ALA A 12 3.83 -13.53 4.07
C ALA A 12 3.62 -13.07 2.62
N PHE A 13 4.41 -13.56 1.67
CA PHE A 13 4.21 -13.25 0.25
C PHE A 13 2.91 -13.83 -0.30
N ALA A 14 2.56 -15.07 0.04
CA ALA A 14 1.30 -15.68 -0.38
C ALA A 14 0.10 -14.88 0.16
N ALA A 15 0.13 -14.50 1.45
CA ALA A 15 -0.89 -13.66 2.05
C ALA A 15 -0.95 -12.29 1.37
N LEU A 16 0.19 -11.67 1.09
CA LEU A 16 0.25 -10.40 0.36
C LEU A 16 -0.40 -10.53 -1.01
N TYR A 17 -0.04 -11.53 -1.82
CA TYR A 17 -0.61 -11.69 -3.16
C TYR A 17 -2.12 -11.96 -3.14
N VAL A 18 -2.60 -12.78 -2.22
CA VAL A 18 -4.04 -13.08 -2.11
C VAL A 18 -4.80 -11.87 -1.59
N ILE A 19 -4.34 -11.25 -0.51
CA ILE A 19 -5.06 -10.14 0.14
C ILE A 19 -5.01 -8.90 -0.74
N TRP A 20 -3.86 -8.50 -1.27
CA TRP A 20 -3.76 -7.33 -2.14
C TRP A 20 -4.42 -7.57 -3.50
N GLY A 21 -4.23 -8.73 -4.12
CA GLY A 21 -4.86 -9.04 -5.40
C GLY A 21 -6.39 -9.00 -5.31
N SER A 22 -6.97 -9.60 -4.26
CA SER A 22 -8.42 -9.56 -4.01
C SER A 22 -8.93 -8.19 -3.59
N THR A 23 -8.09 -7.31 -3.05
CA THR A 23 -8.50 -5.96 -2.63
C THR A 23 -8.96 -5.12 -3.81
N PHE A 24 -8.26 -5.13 -4.95
CA PHE A 24 -8.67 -4.40 -6.15
C PHE A 24 -10.03 -4.90 -6.67
N LEU A 25 -10.22 -6.22 -6.68
CA LEU A 25 -11.51 -6.80 -7.07
C LEU A 25 -12.62 -6.39 -6.07
N GLY A 26 -12.33 -6.44 -4.78
CA GLY A 26 -13.28 -6.05 -3.73
C GLY A 26 -13.65 -4.57 -3.77
N ILE A 27 -12.70 -3.68 -4.09
CA ILE A 27 -12.97 -2.26 -4.31
C ILE A 27 -13.90 -2.09 -5.50
N ARG A 28 -13.61 -2.72 -6.63
CA ARG A 28 -14.44 -2.63 -7.85
C ARG A 28 -15.90 -3.00 -7.61
N PHE A 29 -16.17 -4.05 -6.84
CA PHE A 29 -17.52 -4.43 -6.44
C PHE A 29 -18.14 -3.47 -5.42
N ALA A 30 -17.38 -3.04 -4.41
CA ALA A 30 -17.90 -2.14 -3.38
C ALA A 30 -18.31 -0.78 -3.94
N ILE A 31 -17.56 -0.25 -4.92
CA ILE A 31 -17.83 1.07 -5.51
C ILE A 31 -19.04 1.10 -6.45
N GLU A 32 -19.60 -0.05 -6.80
CA GLU A 32 -20.86 -0.14 -7.56
C GLU A 32 -22.06 0.31 -6.72
N THR A 33 -21.98 0.15 -5.40
CA THR A 33 -23.07 0.46 -4.47
C THR A 33 -22.72 1.57 -3.48
N ILE A 34 -21.43 1.75 -3.16
CA ILE A 34 -20.95 2.71 -2.17
C ILE A 34 -20.05 3.76 -2.86
N PRO A 35 -20.23 5.07 -2.60
CA PRO A 35 -19.31 6.08 -3.13
C PRO A 35 -17.84 5.79 -2.75
N PRO A 36 -16.87 5.91 -3.70
CA PRO A 36 -15.45 5.58 -3.50
C PRO A 36 -14.82 6.11 -2.22
N PHE A 37 -14.95 7.42 -1.99
CA PHE A 37 -14.36 8.06 -0.81
C PHE A 37 -15.00 7.60 0.49
N LEU A 38 -16.29 7.26 0.47
CA LEU A 38 -16.97 6.74 1.65
C LEU A 38 -16.51 5.31 1.94
N MET A 39 -16.39 4.47 0.91
CA MET A 39 -15.86 3.10 1.04
C MET A 39 -14.43 3.12 1.58
N ALA A 40 -13.53 3.85 0.92
CA ALA A 40 -12.13 3.95 1.33
C ALA A 40 -12.01 4.60 2.71
N GLY A 41 -12.70 5.71 2.95
CA GLY A 41 -12.70 6.42 4.23
C GLY A 41 -13.17 5.54 5.38
N ALA A 42 -14.29 4.83 5.23
CA ALA A 42 -14.80 3.92 6.26
C ALA A 42 -13.82 2.77 6.54
N ARG A 43 -13.24 2.17 5.49
CA ARG A 43 -12.25 1.08 5.63
C ARG A 43 -11.03 1.52 6.43
N PHE A 44 -10.44 2.67 6.08
CA PHE A 44 -9.24 3.17 6.74
C PHE A 44 -9.52 3.76 8.13
N ALA A 45 -10.69 4.38 8.33
CA ALA A 45 -11.11 4.84 9.65
C ALA A 45 -11.31 3.66 10.61
N LEU A 46 -11.97 2.59 10.17
CA LEU A 46 -12.17 1.38 10.97
C LEU A 46 -10.83 0.72 11.32
N ALA A 47 -9.94 0.54 10.33
CA ALA A 47 -8.62 -0.02 10.56
C ALA A 47 -7.79 0.85 11.53
N GLY A 48 -7.82 2.17 11.35
CA GLY A 48 -7.14 3.13 12.22
C GLY A 48 -7.67 3.08 13.66
N LEU A 49 -8.98 3.01 13.85
CA LEU A 49 -9.60 2.88 15.17
C LEU A 49 -9.21 1.58 15.87
N ILE A 50 -9.22 0.45 15.15
CA ILE A 50 -8.80 -0.84 15.70
C ILE A 50 -7.33 -0.79 16.12
N MET A 51 -6.44 -0.29 15.24
CA MET A 51 -5.02 -0.16 15.55
C MET A 51 -4.78 0.79 16.73
N TYR A 52 -5.52 1.90 16.81
CA TYR A 52 -5.42 2.83 17.92
C TYR A 52 -5.91 2.21 19.24
N ALA A 53 -7.00 1.46 19.23
CA ALA A 53 -7.50 0.75 20.40
C ALA A 53 -6.50 -0.29 20.91
N ILE A 54 -5.83 -1.03 20.01
CA ILE A 54 -4.77 -1.97 20.36
C ILE A 54 -3.56 -1.23 20.94
N ALA A 55 -3.12 -0.13 20.33
CA ALA A 55 -2.00 0.65 20.86
C ALA A 55 -2.31 1.23 22.24
N TRP A 56 -3.56 1.64 22.46
CA TRP A 56 -4.03 2.14 23.75
C TRP A 56 -4.06 1.05 24.81
N SER A 57 -4.52 -0.18 24.48
CA SER A 57 -4.51 -1.31 25.42
C SER A 57 -3.09 -1.78 25.79
N GLN A 58 -2.09 -1.50 24.95
CA GLN A 58 -0.67 -1.74 25.21
C GLN A 58 0.01 -0.61 25.99
N GLY A 59 -0.70 0.47 26.35
CA GLY A 59 -0.14 1.62 27.06
C GLY A 59 0.68 2.59 26.20
N ILE A 60 0.68 2.40 24.87
CA ILE A 60 1.44 3.20 23.89
C ILE A 60 0.60 4.38 23.36
N GLY A 61 -0.66 4.50 23.78
CA GLY A 61 -1.64 5.46 23.23
C GLY A 61 -1.36 6.94 23.47
N LYS A 62 -0.38 7.32 24.30
CA LYS A 62 0.01 8.72 24.49
C LYS A 62 0.94 9.17 23.38
N SER A 63 0.39 9.86 22.38
CA SER A 63 1.14 10.44 21.27
C SER A 63 1.18 11.96 21.35
N SER A 64 2.34 12.55 21.03
CA SER A 64 2.51 14.01 20.97
C SER A 64 1.66 14.61 19.85
N TRP A 65 1.23 15.88 20.02
CA TRP A 65 0.55 16.64 18.96
C TRP A 65 1.33 16.68 17.65
N ALA A 66 2.67 16.73 17.72
CA ALA A 66 3.53 16.69 16.54
C ALA A 66 3.35 15.38 15.75
N ASN A 67 3.24 14.25 16.45
CA ASN A 67 3.03 12.94 15.82
C ASN A 67 1.62 12.82 15.23
N TRP A 68 0.61 13.40 15.88
CA TRP A 68 -0.74 13.47 15.35
C TRP A 68 -0.79 14.26 14.05
N ARG A 69 -0.16 15.43 14.00
CA ARG A 69 -0.07 16.25 12.77
C ARG A 69 0.62 15.47 11.65
N THR A 70 1.76 14.86 11.92
CA THR A 70 2.50 14.07 10.92
C THR A 70 1.68 12.88 10.43
N SER A 71 1.04 12.14 11.34
CA SER A 71 0.17 11.00 11.00
C SER A 71 -1.03 11.42 10.17
N LEU A 72 -1.61 12.59 10.47
CA LEU A 72 -2.73 13.14 9.71
C LEU A 72 -2.31 13.54 8.29
N ILE A 73 -1.15 14.16 8.13
CA ILE A 73 -0.61 14.51 6.80
C ILE A 73 -0.34 13.25 5.99
N ILE A 74 0.41 12.29 6.56
CA ILE A 74 0.76 11.03 5.88
C ILE A 74 -0.51 10.24 5.55
N GLY A 75 -1.44 10.12 6.50
CA GLY A 75 -2.71 9.44 6.32
C GLY A 75 -3.58 10.10 5.25
N ALA A 76 -3.68 11.42 5.23
CA ALA A 76 -4.41 12.16 4.21
C ALA A 76 -3.78 11.96 2.82
N CYS A 77 -2.45 12.03 2.69
CA CYS A 77 -1.77 11.77 1.42
C CYS A 77 -2.00 10.33 0.94
N LEU A 78 -1.86 9.33 1.83
CA LEU A 78 -2.10 7.93 1.49
C LEU A 78 -3.55 7.66 1.11
N LEU A 79 -4.51 8.29 1.80
CA LEU A 79 -5.94 8.07 1.55
C LEU A 79 -6.44 8.84 0.33
N LEU A 80 -6.04 10.10 0.14
CA LEU A 80 -6.55 10.95 -0.94
C LEU A 80 -5.78 10.72 -2.24
N ALA A 81 -4.45 10.65 -2.20
CA ALA A 81 -3.63 10.50 -3.40
C ALA A 81 -3.34 9.02 -3.72
N GLY A 82 -2.99 8.22 -2.71
CA GLY A 82 -2.66 6.81 -2.92
C GLY A 82 -3.89 5.93 -3.17
N ASN A 83 -4.55 5.49 -2.10
CA ASN A 83 -5.69 4.58 -2.19
C ASN A 83 -6.91 5.24 -2.83
N GLY A 84 -7.21 6.49 -2.50
CA GLY A 84 -8.35 7.22 -3.07
C GLY A 84 -8.19 7.41 -4.58
N GLY A 85 -6.98 7.70 -5.06
CA GLY A 85 -6.66 7.72 -6.49
C GLY A 85 -6.97 6.39 -7.17
N VAL A 86 -6.54 5.27 -6.56
CA VAL A 86 -6.86 3.92 -7.04
C VAL A 86 -8.38 3.67 -7.07
N THR A 87 -9.08 3.94 -5.96
CA THR A 87 -10.53 3.74 -5.85
C THR A 87 -11.33 4.58 -6.86
N ILE A 88 -10.86 5.79 -7.19
CA ILE A 88 -11.45 6.62 -8.25
C ILE A 88 -11.13 6.02 -9.62
N SER A 89 -9.88 5.60 -9.85
CA SER A 89 -9.47 5.03 -11.14
C SER A 89 -10.27 3.77 -11.48
N GLU A 90 -10.61 2.93 -10.50
CA GLU A 90 -11.42 1.72 -10.70
C GLU A 90 -12.86 2.00 -11.17
N LYS A 91 -13.33 3.25 -11.17
CA LYS A 91 -14.58 3.63 -11.86
C LYS A 91 -14.43 3.71 -13.37
N TYR A 92 -13.21 3.93 -13.85
CA TYR A 92 -12.90 4.21 -15.25
C TYR A 92 -12.08 3.09 -15.91
N ILE A 93 -11.38 2.28 -15.12
CA ILE A 93 -10.56 1.16 -15.60
C ILE A 93 -10.89 -0.13 -14.86
N ASP A 94 -10.63 -1.27 -15.50
CA ASP A 94 -10.80 -2.58 -14.88
C ASP A 94 -9.79 -2.80 -13.75
N SER A 95 -10.19 -3.60 -12.76
CA SER A 95 -9.35 -3.90 -11.58
C SER A 95 -8.02 -4.58 -11.96
N GLY A 96 -7.99 -5.35 -13.04
CA GLY A 96 -6.76 -5.93 -13.59
C GLY A 96 -5.79 -4.87 -14.09
N LEU A 97 -6.28 -3.87 -14.83
CA LEU A 97 -5.46 -2.76 -15.31
C LEU A 97 -5.00 -1.87 -14.15
N ALA A 98 -5.87 -1.62 -13.17
CA ALA A 98 -5.51 -0.90 -11.95
C ALA A 98 -4.38 -1.60 -11.19
N ALA A 99 -4.49 -2.93 -11.00
CA ALA A 99 -3.46 -3.73 -10.34
C ALA A 99 -2.13 -3.71 -11.12
N LEU A 100 -2.18 -3.78 -12.45
CA LEU A 100 -1.02 -3.73 -13.34
C LEU A 100 -0.28 -2.39 -13.20
N ILE A 101 -1.00 -1.27 -13.23
CA ILE A 101 -0.41 0.07 -13.04
C ILE A 101 0.22 0.19 -11.65
N VAL A 102 -0.47 -0.29 -10.60
CA VAL A 102 0.04 -0.26 -9.23
C VAL A 102 1.24 -1.20 -9.03
N ALA A 103 1.38 -2.25 -9.83
CA ALA A 103 2.55 -3.13 -9.77
C ALA A 103 3.87 -2.42 -10.15
N VAL A 104 3.80 -1.27 -10.82
CA VAL A 104 4.95 -0.43 -11.15
C VAL A 104 5.42 0.38 -9.92
N VAL A 105 4.63 0.46 -8.82
CA VAL A 105 4.96 1.20 -7.58
C VAL A 105 6.38 1.02 -7.06
N PRO A 106 6.86 -0.21 -6.88
CA PRO A 106 8.20 -0.43 -6.36
C PRO A 106 9.28 0.21 -7.23
N ILE A 107 9.07 0.29 -8.55
CA ILE A 107 10.04 0.86 -9.50
C ILE A 107 10.23 2.35 -9.22
N TYR A 108 9.15 3.13 -9.16
CA TYR A 108 9.26 4.55 -8.87
C TYR A 108 9.69 4.83 -7.43
N ILE A 109 9.34 3.99 -6.45
CA ILE A 109 9.87 4.14 -5.08
C ILE A 109 11.40 4.02 -5.06
N VAL A 110 11.96 3.02 -5.74
CA VAL A 110 13.43 2.82 -5.81
C VAL A 110 14.10 4.00 -6.52
N LEU A 111 13.54 4.44 -7.65
CA LEU A 111 14.08 5.57 -8.41
C LEU A 111 14.01 6.89 -7.63
N LEU A 112 12.86 7.22 -7.06
CA LEU A 112 12.66 8.44 -6.27
C LEU A 112 13.52 8.43 -5.01
N GLY A 113 13.63 7.27 -4.33
CA GLY A 113 14.52 7.11 -3.17
C GLY A 113 15.98 7.38 -3.52
N TRP A 114 16.45 6.88 -4.67
CA TRP A 114 17.81 7.13 -5.13
C TRP A 114 18.03 8.60 -5.53
N VAL A 115 17.12 9.19 -6.31
CA VAL A 115 17.23 10.57 -6.80
C VAL A 115 17.13 11.59 -5.67
N SER A 116 16.30 11.35 -4.66
CA SER A 116 16.17 12.21 -3.49
C SER A 116 17.35 12.09 -2.51
N GLY A 117 18.29 11.17 -2.74
CA GLY A 117 19.41 10.89 -1.84
C GLY A 117 19.01 10.15 -0.56
N MET A 118 17.75 9.74 -0.45
CA MET A 118 17.20 9.05 0.72
C MET A 118 17.58 7.56 0.75
N ALA A 119 17.89 6.98 -0.42
CA ALA A 119 18.36 5.62 -0.58
C ALA A 119 19.69 5.55 -1.36
N ALA A 120 20.48 4.52 -1.07
CA ALA A 120 21.72 4.24 -1.78
C ALA A 120 21.46 3.89 -3.26
N ARG A 121 22.50 4.05 -4.09
CA ARG A 121 22.44 3.70 -5.52
C ARG A 121 22.02 2.23 -5.70
N PRO A 122 21.01 1.92 -6.54
CA PRO A 122 20.54 0.56 -6.73
C PRO A 122 21.65 -0.34 -7.29
N SER A 123 21.80 -1.53 -6.71
CA SER A 123 22.78 -2.52 -7.16
C SER A 123 22.35 -3.15 -8.50
N PRO A 124 23.26 -3.78 -9.26
CA PRO A 124 22.92 -4.46 -10.52
C PRO A 124 21.80 -5.50 -10.38
N ILE A 125 21.73 -6.19 -9.24
CA ILE A 125 20.66 -7.15 -8.94
C ILE A 125 19.30 -6.47 -8.78
N VAL A 126 19.26 -5.27 -8.18
CA VAL A 126 18.02 -4.50 -8.04
C VAL A 126 17.56 -4.06 -9.43
N TRP A 127 18.46 -3.59 -10.29
CA TRP A 127 18.12 -3.25 -11.67
C TRP A 127 17.55 -4.43 -12.45
N LEU A 128 18.17 -5.61 -12.35
CA LEU A 128 17.64 -6.84 -12.96
C LEU A 128 16.26 -7.20 -12.43
N ALA A 129 16.04 -7.08 -11.11
CA ALA A 129 14.73 -7.32 -10.50
C ALA A 129 13.67 -6.30 -10.94
N LEU A 130 14.03 -5.01 -11.09
CA LEU A 130 13.12 -3.97 -11.58
C LEU A 130 12.73 -4.21 -13.04
N VAL A 131 13.70 -4.51 -13.91
CA VAL A 131 13.45 -4.81 -15.33
C VAL A 131 12.65 -6.10 -15.47
N GLY A 132 13.04 -7.16 -14.76
CA GLY A 132 12.31 -8.43 -14.75
C GLY A 132 10.88 -8.28 -14.22
N GLY A 133 10.68 -7.49 -13.16
CA GLY A 133 9.37 -7.16 -12.63
C GLY A 133 8.52 -6.37 -13.62
N PHE A 134 9.10 -5.37 -14.29
CA PHE A 134 8.40 -4.58 -15.32
C PHE A 134 7.96 -5.44 -16.51
N VAL A 135 8.84 -6.31 -17.00
CA VAL A 135 8.53 -7.24 -18.10
C VAL A 135 7.44 -8.23 -17.66
N GLY A 136 7.53 -8.77 -16.45
CA GLY A 136 6.53 -9.69 -15.91
C GLY A 136 5.15 -9.06 -15.68
N VAL A 137 5.07 -7.74 -15.52
CA VAL A 137 3.80 -6.99 -15.43
C VAL A 137 3.14 -6.81 -16.81
N GLY A 138 3.93 -6.81 -17.90
CA GLY A 138 3.45 -6.59 -19.27
C GLY A 138 3.11 -7.85 -20.07
N ILE A 139 3.32 -9.05 -19.50
CA ILE A 139 2.95 -10.36 -20.08
C ILE A 139 1.71 -10.86 -19.37
#